data_AF-A0A9E3DQ15-F1
#
_entry.id   AF-A0A9E3DQ15-F1
#
_cell.length_a   1.000
_cell.length_b   1.000
_cell.length_c   1.000
_cell.angle_alpha   90.00
_cell.angle_beta   90.00
_cell.angle_gamma   90.00
#
_symmetry.space_group_name_H-M   'P 1'
#
loop_
_entity.id
_entity.type
_entity.pdbx_description
1 polymer ?
#
loop_
_entity_poly.entity_id
_entity_poly.type
_entity_poly.pdbx_seq_one_letter_code
_entity_poly.pdbx_strand_id
1 'polypeptide(L)' 'VNHSSFELTGIGLRIAVRSAAASANGLSPLFTLSARVPVLGPHESKEIRTTVELGAYNARDWEVLKTDVKVVSEQ' A
#
# COMPACT_ATOMS: atom_id res chain seq x y z
N VAL A 1 -7.88 8.84 -3.47
CA VAL A 1 -8.83 9.98 -3.57
C VAL A 1 -10.14 9.57 -2.94
N ASN A 2 -10.77 10.47 -2.18
CA ASN A 2 -12.12 10.27 -1.69
C ASN A 2 -13.11 10.62 -2.80
N HIS A 3 -13.90 9.66 -3.28
CA HIS A 3 -14.91 9.93 -4.33
C HIS A 3 -16.29 10.31 -3.75
N SER A 4 -16.40 10.48 -2.44
CA SER A 4 -17.65 10.82 -1.77
C SER A 4 -17.72 12.29 -1.40
N SER A 5 -18.95 12.76 -1.16
CA SER A 5 -19.24 14.07 -0.58
C SER A 5 -19.04 14.14 0.94
N PHE A 6 -18.63 13.05 1.59
CA PHE A 6 -18.45 12.94 3.04
C PHE A 6 -16.98 12.88 3.41
N GLU A 7 -16.66 13.34 4.61
CA GLU A 7 -15.34 13.11 5.19
C GLU A 7 -15.17 11.63 5.58
N LEU A 8 -14.02 11.07 5.23
CA LEU A 8 -13.62 9.73 5.66
C LEU A 8 -12.61 9.85 6.80
N THR A 9 -12.88 9.18 7.91
CA THR A 9 -12.02 9.18 9.09
C THR A 9 -11.47 7.78 9.37
N GLY A 10 -10.34 7.71 10.07
CA GLY A 10 -9.81 6.43 10.56
C GLY A 10 -9.41 5.44 9.46
N ILE A 11 -9.04 5.92 8.26
CA ILE A 11 -8.69 5.04 7.15
C ILE A 11 -7.33 4.40 7.43
N GLY A 12 -7.30 3.08 7.53
CA GLY A 12 -6.06 2.32 7.47
C GLY A 12 -5.77 1.84 6.06
N LEU A 13 -4.50 1.86 5.67
CA LEU A 13 -4.02 1.33 4.40
C LEU A 13 -2.99 0.26 4.71
N ARG A 14 -3.16 -0.91 4.09
CA ARG A 14 -2.15 -1.97 4.08
C ARG A 14 -1.67 -2.17 2.65
N ILE A 15 -0.37 -1.99 2.44
CA ILE A 15 0.28 -2.10 1.14
C ILE A 15 1.25 -3.27 1.20
N ALA A 16 1.02 -4.29 0.40
CA ALA A 16 1.95 -5.41 0.25
C ALA A 16 2.70 -5.26 -1.07
N VAL A 17 4.03 -5.40 -1.04
CA VAL A 17 4.87 -5.36 -2.24
C VAL A 17 5.41 -6.75 -2.51
N ARG A 18 5.24 -7.24 -3.73
CA ARG A 18 5.62 -8.59 -4.17
C ARG A 18 6.46 -8.50 -5.44
N SER A 19 7.29 -9.49 -5.72
CA SER A 19 7.83 -9.66 -7.08
C SER A 19 6.73 -10.15 -8.01
N ALA A 20 6.81 -9.82 -9.31
CA ALA A 20 5.83 -10.29 -10.30
C ALA A 20 5.70 -11.81 -10.32
N ALA A 21 6.80 -12.54 -10.19
CA ALA A 21 6.81 -13.99 -10.11
C ALA A 21 6.12 -14.52 -8.83
N ALA A 22 6.27 -13.82 -7.71
CA ALA A 22 5.64 -14.17 -6.43
C ALA A 22 4.12 -13.94 -6.45
N SER A 23 3.64 -12.92 -7.16
CA SER A 23 2.22 -12.61 -7.30
C SER A 23 1.43 -13.75 -7.98
N ALA A 24 2.06 -14.50 -8.88
CA ALA A 24 1.43 -15.62 -9.59
C ALA A 24 1.28 -16.89 -8.73
N ASN A 25 2.12 -17.06 -7.69
CA ASN A 25 2.25 -18.30 -6.93
C ASN A 25 1.77 -18.19 -5.47
N GLY A 26 1.12 -17.08 -5.10
CA GLY A 26 0.65 -16.86 -3.73
C GLY A 26 1.77 -16.73 -2.68
N LEU A 27 2.99 -16.41 -3.11
CA LEU A 27 4.15 -16.29 -2.21
C LEU A 27 4.06 -15.05 -1.32
N SER A 28 4.69 -15.12 -0.14
CA SER A 28 4.73 -14.04 0.84
C SER A 28 5.23 -12.71 0.25
N PRO A 29 4.70 -11.55 0.70
CA PRO A 29 5.20 -10.25 0.27
C PRO A 29 6.68 -10.08 0.61
N LEU A 30 7.41 -9.35 -0.24
CA LEU A 30 8.79 -8.92 0.04
C LEU A 30 8.81 -8.02 1.27
N PHE A 31 7.81 -7.14 1.39
CA PHE A 31 7.54 -6.35 2.59
C PHE A 31 6.08 -5.87 2.60
N THR A 32 5.63 -5.45 3.78
CA THR A 32 4.32 -4.83 3.98
C THR A 32 4.49 -3.50 4.68
N LEU A 33 3.74 -2.51 4.23
CA LEU A 33 3.65 -1.18 4.82
C LEU A 33 2.23 -1.00 5.35
N SER A 34 2.12 -0.37 6.52
CA SER A 34 0.85 0.10 7.04
C SER A 34 0.91 1.61 7.20
N ALA A 35 -0.11 2.30 6.70
CA ALA A 35 -0.24 3.75 6.84
C ALA A 35 -1.63 4.09 7.36
N ARG A 36 -1.72 5.16 8.16
CA ARG A 36 -2.98 5.70 8.67
C ARG A 36 -3.23 7.04 8.01
N VAL A 37 -4.44 7.22 7.48
CA VAL A 37 -4.95 8.51 7.00
C VAL A 37 -6.04 8.93 7.99
N PRO A 38 -5.73 9.81 8.96
CA PRO A 38 -6.65 10.16 10.03
C PRO A 38 -7.96 10.76 9.51
N VAL A 39 -7.83 11.61 8.49
CA VAL A 39 -8.93 12.29 7.83
C VAL A 39 -8.65 12.45 6.34
N LEU A 40 -9.68 12.29 5.51
CA LEU A 40 -9.66 12.57 4.09
C LEU A 40 -10.99 13.24 3.71
N GLY A 41 -10.94 14.53 3.42
CA GLY A 41 -12.11 15.36 3.13
C GLY A 41 -12.81 14.99 1.82
N PRO A 42 -14.01 15.55 1.56
CA PRO A 42 -14.77 15.30 0.34
C PRO A 42 -13.95 15.64 -0.90
N HIS A 43 -13.89 14.70 -1.86
CA HIS A 43 -13.13 14.88 -3.10
C HIS A 43 -11.61 15.14 -2.92
N GLU A 44 -11.08 14.97 -1.70
CA GLU A 44 -9.67 15.20 -1.40
C GLU A 44 -8.79 14.02 -1.85
N SER A 45 -7.56 14.31 -2.22
CA SER A 45 -6.49 13.35 -2.39
C SER A 45 -5.34 13.66 -1.42
N LYS A 46 -4.72 12.60 -0.88
CA LYS A 46 -3.50 12.69 -0.08
C LYS A 46 -2.44 11.78 -0.69
N GLU A 47 -1.21 12.26 -0.68
CA GLU A 47 -0.04 11.52 -1.11
C GLU A 47 0.70 10.98 0.12
N ILE A 48 1.11 9.71 0.06
CA ILE A 48 1.92 9.07 1.10
C ILE A 48 3.22 8.64 0.43
N ARG A 49 4.34 9.14 0.94
CA ARG A 49 5.68 8.78 0.47
C ARG A 49 6.43 8.08 1.60
N THR A 50 7.09 6.98 1.26
CA THR A 50 7.95 6.24 2.19
C THR A 50 9.15 5.71 1.42
N THR A 51 10.30 5.70 2.09
CA THR A 51 11.51 5.03 1.58
C THR A 51 11.64 3.70 2.28
N VAL A 52 12.03 2.66 1.54
CA VAL A 52 12.22 1.30 2.06
C VAL A 52 13.58 0.81 1.63
N GLU A 53 14.36 0.30 2.58
CA GLU A 53 15.62 -0.36 2.30
C GLU A 53 15.38 -1.85 2.03
N LEU A 54 15.77 -2.30 0.84
CA LEU A 54 15.66 -3.71 0.46
C LEU A 54 17.04 -4.34 0.47
N GLY A 55 17.17 -5.50 1.12
CA GLY A 55 18.37 -6.31 1.02
C GLY A 55 18.63 -6.71 -0.43
N ALA A 56 19.90 -6.70 -0.86
CA ALA A 56 20.32 -6.89 -2.25
C ALA A 56 19.75 -8.15 -2.93
N TYR A 57 19.45 -9.21 -2.16
CA TYR A 57 18.81 -10.43 -2.69
C TYR A 57 17.37 -10.20 -3.17
N ASN A 58 16.61 -9.35 -2.47
CA ASN A 58 15.22 -9.01 -2.81
C ASN A 58 15.14 -7.96 -3.94
N ALA A 59 16.26 -7.32 -4.26
CA ALA A 59 16.33 -6.34 -5.33
C ALA A 59 16.41 -6.98 -6.73
N ARG A 60 16.76 -8.27 -6.89
CA ARG A 60 16.88 -8.86 -8.24
C ARG A 60 15.65 -8.70 -9.12
N ASP A 61 14.46 -8.63 -8.52
CA ASP A 61 13.19 -8.45 -9.21
C ASP A 61 12.59 -7.04 -9.02
N TRP A 62 13.42 -6.04 -8.67
CA TRP A 62 12.96 -4.67 -8.40
C TRP A 62 12.23 -4.06 -9.61
N GLU A 63 12.64 -4.46 -10.83
CA GLU A 63 12.08 -3.98 -12.09
C GLU A 63 10.63 -4.43 -12.31
N VAL A 64 10.20 -5.48 -11.62
CA VAL A 64 8.90 -6.14 -11.83
C VAL A 64 8.09 -6.24 -10.54
N LEU A 65 8.21 -5.24 -9.66
CA LEU A 65 7.42 -5.21 -8.43
C LEU A 65 5.93 -4.97 -8.71
N LYS A 66 5.09 -5.63 -7.92
CA LYS A 66 3.63 -5.45 -7.88
C LYS A 66 3.20 -5.04 -6.48
N THR A 67 2.22 -4.15 -6.41
CA THR A 67 1.68 -3.62 -5.16
C THR A 67 0.22 -4.01 -5.00
N ASP A 68 -0.11 -4.67 -3.90
CA ASP A 68 -1.49 -4.90 -3.48
C ASP A 68 -1.85 -3.87 -2.41
N VAL A 69 -2.87 -3.04 -2.67
CA VAL A 69 -3.35 -2.04 -1.72
C VAL A 69 -4.70 -2.49 -1.17
N LYS A 70 -4.79 -2.63 0.15
CA LYS A 70 -6.03 -2.91 0.87
C LYS A 70 -6.38 -1.73 1.76
N VAL A 71 -7.57 -1.17 1.56
CA VAL A 71 -8.19 -0.25 2.50
C VAL A 71 -8.78 -1.07 3.64
N VAL A 72 -8.44 -0.72 4.88
CA VAL A 72 -9.00 -1.32 6.09
C VAL A 72 -9.73 -0.23 6.86
N SER A 73 -10.99 -0.49 7.18
CA SER A 73 -11.74 0.29 8.16
C SER A 73 -11.34 -0.20 9.55
N GLU A 74 -10.83 0.69 10.39
CA GLU A 74 -10.89 0.44 11.84
C GLU A 74 -12.32 0.77 12.29
N GLN A 75 -13.04 -0.22 12.77
CA GLN A 75 -14.30 -0.02 13.48
C GLN A 75 -14.03 0.56 14.86
#